data_AF-A0A7C3XAY1-F1
#
_entry.id   AF-A0A7C3XAY1-F1
#
_cell.length_a   1.000
_cell.length_b   1.000
_cell.length_c   1.000
_cell.angle_alpha   90.00
_cell.angle_beta   90.00
_cell.angle_gamma   90.00
#
_symmetry.space_group_name_H-M   'P 1'
#
loop_
_entity.id
_entity.type
_entity.pdbx_description
1 polymer ?
#
loop_
_entity_poly.entity_id
_entity_poly.type
_entity_poly.pdbx_seq_one_letter_code
_entity_poly.pdbx_strand_id
1 'polypeptide(L)' 'ERIVYISCNPTTLAANAAQLTTLGYRLTRVAPVDMFPQTHHIETVALFERQ' A
#
# COMPACT_ATOMS: atom_id res chain seq x y z
N GLU A 1 3.82 14.86 7.03
CA GLU A 1 3.57 13.55 7.69
C GLU A 1 3.75 12.38 6.72
N ARG A 2 4.07 11.18 7.21
CA ARG A 2 4.29 9.97 6.39
C ARG A 2 3.60 8.74 6.98
N ILE A 3 3.04 7.89 6.13
CA ILE A 3 2.45 6.60 6.49
C ILE A 3 3.08 5.51 5.63
N VAL A 4 3.56 4.44 6.25
CA VAL A 4 3.93 3.20 5.57
C VAL A 4 2.84 2.17 5.82
N TYR A 5 2.15 1.77 4.76
CA TYR A 5 1.09 0.77 4.79
C TYR A 5 1.64 -0.55 4.26
N ILE A 6 1.59 -1.62 5.07
CA ILE A 6 1.94 -2.99 4.66
C ILE A 6 0.65 -3.80 4.54
N SER A 7 0.44 -4.50 3.43
CA SER A 7 -0.78 -5.29 3.16
C SER A 7 -0.47 -6.59 2.44
N CYS A 8 -1.11 -7.68 2.87
CA CYS A 8 -1.11 -8.99 2.21
C CYS A 8 -2.14 -9.11 1.08
N ASN A 9 -2.94 -8.07 0.85
CA ASN A 9 -3.96 -8.04 -0.19
C ASN A 9 -3.93 -6.69 -0.94
N PRO A 10 -3.46 -6.67 -2.20
CA PRO A 10 -3.41 -5.46 -3.01
C PRO A 10 -4.79 -4.84 -3.28
N THR A 11 -5.84 -5.65 -3.35
CA THR A 11 -7.20 -5.19 -3.66
C THR A 11 -7.77 -4.35 -2.53
N THR A 12 -7.63 -4.80 -1.28
CA THR A 12 -8.07 -4.01 -0.12
C THR A 12 -7.16 -2.81 0.11
N LEU A 13 -5.84 -2.95 -0.15
CA LEU A 13 -4.91 -1.82 -0.13
C LEU A 13 -5.36 -0.72 -1.10
N ALA A 14 -5.77 -1.05 -2.33
CA ALA A 14 -6.22 -0.06 -3.31
C ALA A 14 -7.46 0.72 -2.82
N ALA A 15 -8.44 0.03 -2.24
CA ALA A 15 -9.62 0.68 -1.66
C ALA A 15 -9.26 1.60 -0.49
N ASN A 16 -8.36 1.16 0.40
CA ASN A 16 -7.89 2.00 1.51
C ASN A 16 -7.02 3.16 1.04
N ALA A 17 -6.20 2.96 0.01
CA ALA A 17 -5.40 4.02 -0.61
C ALA A 17 -6.31 5.14 -1.14
N ALA A 18 -7.43 4.78 -1.79
CA ALA A 18 -8.42 5.75 -2.25
C ALA A 18 -9.09 6.51 -1.09
N GLN A 19 -9.24 5.91 0.09
CA GLN A 19 -9.72 6.63 1.27
C GLN A 19 -8.65 7.56 1.85
N LEU A 20 -7.38 7.12 1.88
CA LEU A 20 -6.28 7.97 2.35
C LEU A 20 -6.08 9.21 1.46
N THR A 21 -6.33 9.09 0.15
CA THR A 21 -6.25 10.24 -0.76
C THR A 21 -7.32 11.29 -0.49
N THR A 22 -8.53 10.92 -0.04
CA THR A 22 -9.55 11.91 0.36
C THR A 22 -9.15 12.68 1.62
N LEU A 23 -8.27 12.11 2.45
CA LEU A 23 -7.71 12.73 3.66
C LEU A 23 -6.45 13.59 3.39
N GLY A 24 -6.11 13.81 2.12
CA GLY A 24 -5.00 14.65 1.69
C GLY A 24 -3.63 13.94 1.64
N TYR A 25 -3.59 12.62 1.81
CA TYR A 25 -2.36 11.85 1.62
C TYR A 25 -2.16 11.50 0.14
N ARG A 26 -0.93 11.60 -0.34
CA ARG A 26 -0.55 11.15 -1.68
C ARG A 26 0.21 9.83 -1.60
N LEU A 27 -0.22 8.83 -2.36
CA LEU A 27 0.56 7.62 -2.57
C LEU A 27 1.79 7.95 -3.41
N THR A 28 3.00 7.83 -2.85
CA THR A 28 4.25 8.22 -3.53
C THR A 28 5.11 7.03 -3.95
N ARG A 29 4.94 5.86 -3.31
CA ARG A 29 5.65 4.64 -3.70
C ARG A 29 4.84 3.41 -3.36
N VAL A 30 4.93 2.38 -4.19
CA VAL A 30 4.46 1.02 -3.89
C VAL A 30 5.56 0.04 -4.28
N ALA A 31 5.80 -0.94 -3.42
CA ALA A 31 6.69 -2.06 -3.68
C ALA A 31 5.95 -3.37 -3.38
N PRO A 32 5.72 -4.24 -4.37
CA PRO A 32 5.33 -5.62 -4.11
C PRO A 32 6.52 -6.39 -3.53
N VAL A 33 6.25 -7.32 -2.63
CA VAL A 33 7.24 -8.17 -1.95
C VAL A 33 6.76 -9.61 -2.05
N ASP A 34 7.57 -10.46 -2.69
CA ASP A 34 7.35 -11.90 -2.69
C ASP A 34 7.86 -12.51 -1.38
N MET A 35 6.99 -12.52 -0.37
CA MET A 35 7.28 -13.13 0.93
C MET A 35 6.93 -14.63 0.96
N PHE A 36 6.17 -15.10 -0.03
CA PHE A 36 5.69 -16.49 -0.13
C PHE A 36 5.92 -17.02 -1.56
N PRO A 37 7.18 -17.35 -1.92
CA PRO A 37 7.51 -17.79 -3.26
C PRO A 37 6.70 -19.02 -3.67
N GLN A 38 6.39 -19.11 -4.97
CA GLN A 38 5.60 -20.19 -5.56
C GLN A 38 4.15 -20.27 -5.05
N THR A 39 3.65 -19.21 -4.42
CA THR A 39 2.23 -19.06 -4.08
C THR A 39 1.61 -17.91 -4.87
N HIS A 40 0.30 -17.74 -4.74
CA HIS A 40 -0.42 -16.61 -5.31
C HIS A 40 -0.37 -15.37 -4.41
N HIS A 41 0.16 -15.48 -3.20
CA HIS A 41 0.18 -14.39 -2.23
C HIS A 41 1.20 -13.33 -2.65
N ILE A 42 0.81 -12.06 -2.52
CA ILE A 42 1.72 -10.94 -2.72
C ILE A 42 1.55 -9.94 -1.58
N GLU A 43 2.66 -9.69 -0.89
CA GLU A 43 2.73 -8.63 0.11
C GLU A 43 3.02 -7.30 -0.61
N THR A 44 2.53 -6.21 -0.07
CA THR A 44 2.70 -4.88 -0.64
C THR A 44 3.08 -3.88 0.43
N VAL A 45 4.02 -3.00 0.11
CA VAL A 45 4.44 -1.88 0.95
C VAL A 45 4.17 -0.59 0.20
N ALA A 46 3.30 0.25 0.74
CA ALA A 46 2.91 1.52 0.16
C ALA A 46 3.34 2.69 1.06
N LEU A 47 3.94 3.71 0.47
CA LEU A 47 4.30 4.96 1.14
C LEU A 47 3.30 6.05 0.76
N PHE A 48 2.69 6.65 1.78
CA PHE A 48 1.85 7.83 1.64
C PHE A 48 2.52 9.03 2.31
N GLU A 49 2.46 10.18 1.67
CA GLU A 49 3.03 11.44 2.17
C GLU A 49 1.99 12.56 2.10
N ARG A 50 1.93 13.38 3.15
CA ARG A 50 1.13 14.61 3.25
C ARG A 50 2.05 15.73 3.74
N GLN A 51 1.97 16.92 3.15
CA GLN A 51 2.75 18.07 3.64
C GLN A 51 2.17 18.56 4.97
#